data_AF-A0A1H5Y2A6-F1
#
_entry.id   AF-A0A1H5Y2A6-F1
#
_cell.length_a   1.000
_cell.length_b   1.000
_cell.length_c   1.000
_cell.angle_alpha   90.00
_cell.angle_beta   90.00
_cell.angle_gamma   90.00
#
_symmetry.space_group_name_H-M   'P 1'
#
loop_
_entity.id
_entity.type
_entity.pdbx_description
1 polymer ?
#
loop_
_entity_poly.entity_id
_entity_poly.type
_entity_poly.pdbx_seq_one_letter_code
_entity_poly.pdbx_strand_id
1 'polypeptide(L)'
;MKHCSKCNGDRIMQTSSILTRLLLSVYFFLTFLFFTGGVSYGALVSLIPFAVPYDNKCLDCGHMFYKHFSGLEKAALFRFSVVDQCVWAFAPCMLVITGLIHFFPYTGLGRIAALPAIYLVNSVVIAAGFKKRKFINRGVSLTTAILLTLLISILLYPQEFNPPVVEQIWDLTFGK
;
A
#
# COMPACT_ATOMS: atom_id res chain seq x y z
N MET A 1 -22.62 -25.48 -23.34
CA MET A 1 -21.37 -25.16 -22.59
C MET A 1 -21.57 -25.74 -21.20
N LYS A 2 -21.18 -26.99 -20.90
CA LYS A 2 -19.88 -27.71 -20.85
C LYS A 2 -19.10 -27.44 -19.55
N HIS A 3 -18.81 -28.52 -18.83
CA HIS A 3 -18.61 -28.62 -17.38
C HIS A 3 -17.33 -27.99 -16.79
N CYS A 4 -17.47 -27.43 -15.58
CA CYS A 4 -16.43 -27.23 -14.56
C CYS A 4 -16.42 -28.44 -13.60
N SER A 5 -15.30 -29.16 -13.46
CA SER A 5 -15.00 -30.04 -12.31
C SER A 5 -13.83 -29.42 -11.50
N LYS A 6 -14.19 -28.45 -10.67
CA LYS A 6 -13.38 -27.58 -9.78
C LYS A 6 -12.34 -26.61 -10.37
N CYS A 7 -11.61 -26.85 -11.45
CA CYS A 7 -11.01 -25.80 -12.33
C CYS A 7 -10.07 -26.35 -13.42
N ASN A 8 -10.62 -26.64 -14.61
CA ASN A 8 -9.90 -26.84 -15.88
C ASN A 8 -10.72 -26.27 -17.06
N GLY A 9 -11.29 -25.06 -16.89
CA GLY A 9 -12.09 -24.35 -17.89
C GLY A 9 -11.50 -22.99 -18.24
N ASP A 10 -11.82 -22.46 -19.42
CA ASP A 10 -11.15 -21.28 -20.01
C ASP A 10 -11.58 -19.93 -19.42
N ARG A 11 -12.66 -19.90 -18.62
CA ARG A 11 -13.21 -18.66 -18.02
C ARG A 11 -12.87 -18.53 -16.54
N ILE A 12 -11.58 -18.39 -16.27
CA ILE A 12 -11.03 -18.13 -14.94
C ILE A 12 -10.81 -16.63 -14.79
N MET A 13 -11.34 -16.04 -13.73
CA MET A 13 -11.19 -14.62 -13.46
C MET A 13 -10.37 -14.41 -12.19
N GLN A 14 -9.24 -13.72 -12.32
CA GLN A 14 -8.43 -13.32 -11.17
C GLN A 14 -9.17 -12.25 -10.34
N THR A 15 -9.18 -12.37 -9.01
CA THR A 15 -9.88 -11.40 -8.15
C THR A 15 -9.05 -10.15 -7.87
N SER A 16 -7.73 -10.27 -7.83
CA SER A 16 -6.80 -9.16 -7.64
C SER A 16 -6.37 -8.56 -8.99
N SER A 17 -6.28 -7.24 -9.08
CA SER A 17 -5.78 -6.59 -10.30
C SER A 17 -4.25 -6.73 -10.45
N ILE A 18 -3.75 -6.66 -11.69
CA ILE A 18 -2.30 -6.56 -11.98
C ILE A 18 -1.71 -5.29 -11.36
N LEU A 19 -2.49 -4.21 -11.36
CA LEU A 19 -2.11 -2.93 -10.78
C LEU A 19 -1.83 -3.05 -9.27
N THR A 20 -2.59 -3.86 -8.56
CA THR A 20 -2.35 -4.16 -7.14
C THR A 20 -1.00 -4.82 -6.94
N ARG A 21 -0.61 -5.76 -7.81
CA ARG A 21 0.69 -6.44 -7.71
C ARG A 21 1.84 -5.49 -7.98
N LEU A 22 1.69 -4.62 -8.98
CA LEU A 22 2.66 -3.55 -9.25
C LEU A 22 2.79 -2.62 -8.05
N LEU A 23 1.68 -2.17 -7.47
CA LEU A 23 1.70 -1.32 -6.28
C LEU A 23 2.32 -2.04 -5.07
N LEU A 24 2.00 -3.32 -4.85
CA LEU A 24 2.60 -4.12 -3.78
C LEU A 24 4.11 -4.33 -4.00
N SER A 25 4.53 -4.49 -5.26
CA SER A 25 5.93 -4.61 -5.66
C SER A 25 6.69 -3.33 -5.37
N VAL A 26 6.15 -2.18 -5.79
CA VAL A 26 6.71 -0.86 -5.46
C VAL A 26 6.74 -0.67 -3.95
N TYR A 27 5.68 -1.06 -3.24
CA TYR A 27 5.62 -0.98 -1.78
C TYR A 27 6.73 -1.78 -1.11
N PHE A 28 6.92 -3.04 -1.49
CA PHE A 28 7.98 -3.88 -0.93
C PHE A 28 9.37 -3.36 -1.27
N PHE A 29 9.57 -2.90 -2.51
CA PHE A 29 10.83 -2.28 -2.94
C PHE A 29 11.18 -1.07 -2.07
N LEU A 30 10.26 -0.11 -1.96
CA LEU A 30 10.47 1.13 -1.21
C LEU A 30 10.69 0.84 0.28
N THR A 31 9.86 -0.02 0.86
CA THR A 31 10.01 -0.42 2.27
C THR A 31 11.40 -1.01 2.51
N PHE A 32 11.80 -1.97 1.69
CA PHE A 32 13.11 -2.62 1.84
C PHE A 32 14.26 -1.63 1.64
N LEU A 33 14.19 -0.78 0.61
CA LEU A 33 15.16 0.26 0.33
C LEU A 33 15.32 1.21 1.51
N PHE A 34 14.23 1.62 2.15
CA PHE A 34 14.27 2.54 3.28
C PHE A 34 14.81 1.92 4.56
N PHE A 35 14.53 0.64 4.81
CA PHE A 35 15.02 -0.04 6.02
C PHE A 35 16.47 -0.49 5.93
N THR A 36 16.95 -0.82 4.74
CA THR A 36 18.27 -1.45 4.57
C THR A 36 19.26 -0.62 3.77
N GLY A 37 18.79 0.38 3.01
CA GLY A 37 19.59 1.09 2.00
C GLY A 37 20.00 0.22 0.81
N GLY A 38 19.66 -1.07 0.80
CA GLY A 38 20.11 -2.03 -0.20
C GLY A 38 19.17 -2.12 -1.41
N VAL A 39 19.63 -1.63 -2.56
CA VAL A 39 18.86 -1.69 -3.82
C VAL A 39 18.70 -3.13 -4.32
N SER A 40 19.76 -3.94 -4.23
CA SER A 40 19.81 -5.29 -4.82
C SER A 40 18.77 -6.24 -4.21
N TYR A 41 18.70 -6.28 -2.88
CA TYR A 41 17.72 -7.12 -2.18
C TYR A 41 16.31 -6.53 -2.28
N GLY A 42 16.15 -5.20 -2.32
CA GLY A 42 14.86 -4.56 -2.55
C GLY A 42 14.24 -4.98 -3.88
N ALA A 43 15.05 -5.09 -4.93
CA ALA A 43 14.62 -5.57 -6.25
C ALA A 43 14.21 -7.06 -6.24
N LEU A 44 14.80 -7.89 -5.38
CA LEU A 44 14.38 -9.29 -5.23
C LEU A 44 13.05 -9.40 -4.46
N VAL A 45 12.90 -8.64 -3.37
CA VAL A 45 11.67 -8.64 -2.55
C VAL A 45 10.49 -8.07 -3.33
N SER A 46 10.71 -7.13 -4.25
CA SER A 46 9.65 -6.57 -5.11
C SER A 46 9.06 -7.58 -6.10
N LEU A 47 9.74 -8.71 -6.36
CA LEU A 47 9.21 -9.79 -7.19
C LEU A 47 8.25 -10.73 -6.45
N ILE A 48 8.22 -10.69 -5.11
CA ILE A 48 7.35 -11.55 -4.29
C ILE A 48 5.87 -11.46 -4.70
N PRO A 49 5.28 -10.27 -4.94
CA PRO A 49 3.88 -10.14 -5.39
C PRO A 49 3.59 -10.76 -6.76
N PHE A 50 4.62 -11.11 -7.54
CA PHE A 50 4.46 -11.84 -8.79
C PHE A 50 4.66 -13.35 -8.60
N ALA A 51 5.45 -13.74 -7.59
CA ALA A 51 5.72 -15.12 -7.21
C ALA A 51 4.66 -15.73 -6.29
N VAL A 52 3.80 -14.94 -5.64
CA VAL A 52 2.74 -15.48 -4.77
C VAL A 52 1.50 -15.84 -5.61
N PRO A 53 0.86 -17.01 -5.40
CA PRO A 53 -0.39 -17.34 -6.04
C PRO A 53 -1.54 -16.50 -5.45
N TYR A 54 -2.48 -16.08 -6.30
CA TYR A 54 -3.63 -15.26 -5.89
C TYR A 54 -4.94 -16.02 -6.04
N ASP A 55 -5.97 -15.47 -5.40
CA ASP A 55 -7.33 -15.93 -5.54
C ASP A 55 -7.83 -15.76 -6.97
N ASN A 56 -8.37 -16.84 -7.52
CA ASN A 56 -9.07 -16.86 -8.79
C ASN A 56 -10.47 -17.40 -8.57
N LYS A 57 -11.44 -16.84 -9.30
CA LYS A 57 -12.83 -17.27 -9.29
C LYS A 57 -13.19 -17.81 -10.66
N CYS A 58 -13.73 -19.03 -10.71
CA CYS A 58 -14.32 -19.52 -11.95
C CYS A 58 -15.64 -18.78 -12.22
N LEU A 59 -15.83 -18.23 -13.42
CA LEU A 59 -17.06 -17.52 -13.78
C LEU A 59 -18.25 -18.47 -13.96
N ASP A 60 -18.00 -19.71 -14.39
CA ASP A 60 -19.06 -20.67 -14.68
C ASP A 60 -19.58 -21.37 -13.41
N CYS A 61 -18.72 -21.68 -12.42
CA CYS A 61 -19.09 -22.41 -11.19
C CYS A 61 -18.89 -21.63 -9.88
N GLY A 62 -18.30 -20.43 -9.92
CA GLY A 62 -18.12 -19.56 -8.75
C GLY A 62 -17.10 -20.04 -7.72
N HIS A 63 -16.50 -21.22 -7.90
CA HIS A 63 -15.50 -21.80 -7.01
C HIS A 63 -14.23 -20.93 -6.96
N MET A 64 -13.72 -20.72 -5.75
CA MET A 64 -12.49 -19.96 -5.47
C MET A 64 -11.31 -20.93 -5.37
N PHE A 65 -10.19 -20.64 -6.03
CA PHE A 65 -8.98 -21.44 -5.97
C PHE A 65 -7.72 -20.58 -6.17
N TYR A 66 -6.59 -21.04 -5.62
CA TYR A 66 -5.30 -20.38 -5.79
C TYR A 66 -4.63 -20.86 -7.08
N LYS A 67 -4.26 -19.93 -7.94
CA LYS A 67 -3.50 -20.23 -9.17
C LYS A 67 -2.47 -19.14 -9.41
N HIS A 68 -1.31 -19.56 -9.92
CA HIS A 68 -0.30 -18.64 -10.41
C HIS A 68 -0.80 -17.84 -11.59
N PHE A 69 -0.28 -16.61 -11.72
CA PHE A 69 -0.61 -15.69 -12.80
C PHE A 69 -0.46 -16.37 -14.17
N SER A 70 -1.58 -16.53 -14.89
CA SER A 70 -1.57 -17.17 -16.21
C SER A 70 -1.80 -16.21 -17.38
N GLY A 71 -1.72 -14.88 -17.18
CA GLY A 71 -1.73 -13.94 -18.28
C GLY A 71 -2.39 -12.59 -18.01
N LEU A 72 -2.07 -11.64 -18.89
CA LEU A 72 -2.51 -10.25 -18.86
C LEU A 72 -3.92 -10.10 -19.46
N GLU A 73 -4.96 -10.58 -18.78
CA GLU A 73 -6.32 -10.32 -19.24
C GLU A 73 -6.66 -8.83 -19.04
N LYS A 74 -6.94 -8.11 -20.14
CA LYS A 74 -7.28 -6.68 -20.15
C LYS A 74 -8.48 -6.34 -19.24
N ALA A 75 -9.38 -7.30 -19.00
CA ALA A 75 -10.54 -7.14 -18.13
C ALA A 75 -10.20 -7.13 -16.62
N ALA A 76 -9.01 -7.59 -16.22
CA ALA A 76 -8.56 -7.62 -14.83
C ALA A 76 -7.91 -6.31 -14.36
N LEU A 77 -7.79 -5.31 -15.23
CA LEU A 77 -6.99 -4.10 -14.98
C LEU A 77 -7.71 -3.08 -14.07
N PHE A 78 -9.04 -3.05 -14.08
CA PHE A 78 -9.85 -2.03 -13.37
C PHE A 78 -10.76 -2.57 -12.25
N ARG A 79 -10.64 -3.84 -11.87
CA ARG A 79 -11.48 -4.39 -10.79
C ARG A 79 -10.82 -4.15 -9.44
N PHE A 80 -11.38 -3.24 -8.66
CA PHE A 80 -10.88 -2.90 -7.32
C PHE A 80 -11.43 -3.85 -6.25
N SER A 81 -10.59 -4.77 -5.80
CA SER A 81 -10.80 -5.55 -4.58
C SER A 81 -10.66 -4.68 -3.32
N VAL A 82 -11.11 -5.17 -2.15
CA VAL A 82 -10.88 -4.47 -0.88
C VAL A 82 -9.38 -4.34 -0.59
N VAL A 83 -8.60 -5.36 -0.93
CA VAL A 83 -7.13 -5.32 -0.82
C VAL A 83 -6.56 -4.23 -1.71
N ASP A 84 -7.07 -4.09 -2.93
CA ASP A 84 -6.63 -3.06 -3.88
C ASP A 84 -6.90 -1.66 -3.31
N GLN A 85 -8.09 -1.47 -2.74
CA GLN A 85 -8.44 -0.19 -2.10
C GLN A 85 -7.56 0.11 -0.89
N CYS A 86 -7.17 -0.90 -0.10
CA CYS A 86 -6.22 -0.71 0.99
C CYS A 86 -4.85 -0.28 0.44
N VAL A 87 -4.31 -0.99 -0.55
CA VAL A 87 -3.02 -0.67 -1.18
C VAL A 87 -3.03 0.75 -1.76
N TRP A 88 -4.12 1.14 -2.40
CA TRP A 88 -4.32 2.51 -2.89
C TRP A 88 -4.38 3.54 -1.77
N ALA A 89 -5.01 3.23 -0.64
CA ALA A 89 -5.05 4.11 0.52
C ALA A 89 -3.66 4.30 1.18
N PHE A 90 -2.76 3.31 1.04
CA PHE A 90 -1.38 3.41 1.51
C PHE A 90 -0.46 4.21 0.59
N ALA A 91 -0.74 4.26 -0.72
CA ALA A 91 0.10 4.96 -1.70
C ALA A 91 0.47 6.41 -1.30
N PRO A 92 -0.47 7.29 -0.90
CA PRO A 92 -0.12 8.65 -0.49
C PRO A 92 0.74 8.70 0.78
N CYS A 93 0.54 7.77 1.72
CA CYS A 93 1.40 7.64 2.90
C CYS A 93 2.84 7.27 2.52
N MET A 94 3.02 6.33 1.57
CA MET A 94 4.35 5.99 1.06
C MET A 94 5.05 7.18 0.42
N LEU A 95 4.32 7.99 -0.36
CA LEU A 95 4.87 9.18 -0.99
C LEU A 95 5.32 10.21 0.05
N VAL A 96 4.51 10.46 1.09
CA VAL A 96 4.88 11.37 2.16
C VAL A 96 6.09 10.87 2.92
N ILE A 97 6.13 9.59 3.33
CA ILE A 97 7.29 9.02 4.01
C ILE A 97 8.54 9.12 3.13
N THR A 98 8.43 8.82 1.84
CA THR A 98 9.54 8.97 0.87
C THR A 98 10.03 10.42 0.80
N GLY A 99 9.10 11.38 0.71
CA GLY A 99 9.43 12.80 0.73
C GLY A 99 10.12 13.22 2.03
N LEU A 100 9.60 12.78 3.19
CA LEU A 100 10.19 13.08 4.49
C LEU A 100 11.61 12.53 4.63
N ILE A 101 11.86 11.32 4.12
CA ILE A 101 13.19 10.71 4.08
C ILE A 101 14.15 11.54 3.26
N HIS A 102 13.71 12.00 2.07
CA HIS A 102 14.52 12.76 1.13
C HIS A 102 14.81 14.18 1.61
N PHE A 103 13.79 14.91 2.08
CA PHE A 103 13.92 16.32 2.46
C PHE A 103 14.48 16.52 3.87
N PHE A 104 14.32 15.54 4.77
CA PHE A 104 14.76 15.67 6.16
C PHE A 104 15.73 14.56 6.60
N PRO A 105 16.92 14.42 5.95
CA PRO A 105 17.87 13.31 6.11
C PRO A 105 18.39 13.07 7.54
N TYR A 106 18.32 14.08 8.41
CA TYR A 106 19.03 14.15 9.71
C TYR A 106 18.37 13.38 10.85
N THR A 107 17.91 12.16 10.59
CA THR A 107 17.31 11.27 11.59
C THR A 107 17.82 9.85 11.46
N GLY A 108 19.05 9.61 11.92
CA GLY A 108 19.73 8.35 11.69
C GLY A 108 19.06 7.17 12.40
N LEU A 109 19.02 7.22 13.74
CA LEU A 109 18.51 6.12 14.56
C LEU A 109 16.99 6.20 14.74
N GLY A 110 16.47 7.41 14.90
CA GLY A 110 15.05 7.68 15.08
C GLY A 110 14.21 7.08 13.95
N ARG A 111 14.68 7.12 12.70
CA ARG A 111 13.99 6.52 11.55
C ARG A 111 13.75 5.02 11.70
N ILE A 112 14.73 4.28 12.24
CA ILE A 112 14.68 2.82 12.31
C ILE A 112 13.52 2.37 13.21
N ALA A 113 13.25 3.09 14.30
CA ALA A 113 12.15 2.80 15.21
C ALA A 113 10.84 3.52 14.81
N ALA A 114 10.92 4.75 14.32
CA ALA A 114 9.74 5.56 14.02
C ALA A 114 9.03 5.11 12.73
N LEU A 115 9.74 4.75 11.67
CA LEU A 115 9.11 4.32 10.42
C LEU A 115 8.21 3.08 10.61
N PRO A 116 8.65 1.98 11.26
CA PRO A 116 7.77 0.85 11.56
C PRO A 116 6.55 1.26 12.39
N ALA A 117 6.72 2.14 13.37
CA ALA A 117 5.64 2.62 14.22
C ALA A 117 4.61 3.43 13.41
N ILE A 118 5.07 4.37 12.57
CA ILE A 118 4.23 5.16 11.66
C ILE A 118 3.46 4.22 10.72
N TYR A 119 4.13 3.20 10.16
CA TYR A 119 3.48 2.20 9.32
C TYR A 119 2.37 1.44 10.06
N LEU A 120 2.65 0.96 11.27
CA LEU A 120 1.66 0.24 12.08
C LEU A 120 0.45 1.12 12.40
N VAL A 121 0.68 2.36 12.85
CA VAL A 121 -0.40 3.31 13.17
C VAL A 121 -1.23 3.62 11.93
N ASN A 122 -0.60 3.92 10.80
CA ASN A 122 -1.30 4.21 9.54
C ASN A 122 -2.09 3.00 9.03
N SER A 123 -1.58 1.78 9.23
CA SER A 123 -2.29 0.54 8.92
C SER A 123 -3.59 0.41 9.71
N VAL A 124 -3.54 0.70 11.01
CA VAL A 124 -4.71 0.67 11.89
C VAL A 124 -5.73 1.73 11.49
N VAL A 125 -5.28 2.95 11.16
CA VAL A 125 -6.15 4.05 10.72
C VAL A 125 -6.86 3.72 9.42
N ILE A 126 -6.15 3.21 8.41
CA ILE A 126 -6.74 2.80 7.13
C ILE A 126 -7.75 1.67 7.36
N ALA A 127 -7.39 0.63 8.12
CA ALA A 127 -8.29 -0.47 8.44
C ALA A 127 -9.57 -0.02 9.16
N ALA A 128 -9.45 0.94 10.10
CA ALA A 128 -10.60 1.54 10.78
C ALA A 128 -11.49 2.32 9.80
N GLY A 129 -10.90 3.03 8.83
CA GLY A 129 -11.59 3.73 7.76
C GLY A 129 -12.44 2.80 6.88
N PHE A 130 -12.02 1.54 6.66
CA PHE A 130 -12.80 0.54 5.92
C PHE A 130 -13.94 -0.09 6.73
N LYS A 131 -13.81 -0.14 8.06
CA LYS A 131 -14.81 -0.79 8.95
C LYS A 131 -16.05 0.08 9.18
N LYS A 132 -15.94 1.41 9.09
CA LYS A 132 -17.07 2.34 9.24
C LYS A 132 -17.97 2.37 8.00
N ARG A 133 -18.85 1.37 7.87
CA ARG A 133 -19.87 1.32 6.79
C ARG A 133 -21.25 1.89 7.18
N LYS A 134 -21.55 2.02 8.48
CA LYS A 134 -22.95 2.21 8.93
C LYS A 134 -23.43 3.67 9.04
N PHE A 135 -22.53 4.66 9.12
CA PHE A 135 -22.93 6.05 9.44
C PHE A 135 -22.29 7.14 8.59
N ILE A 136 -21.20 6.85 7.86
CA ILE A 136 -20.46 7.82 7.08
C ILE A 136 -20.27 7.25 5.68
N ASN A 137 -20.43 8.09 4.65
CA ASN A 137 -20.14 7.70 3.27
C ASN A 137 -18.73 7.11 3.19
N ARG A 138 -18.59 5.91 2.62
CA ARG A 138 -17.32 5.17 2.51
C ARG A 138 -16.21 6.02 1.90
N GLY A 139 -16.54 6.86 0.91
CA GLY A 139 -15.59 7.80 0.32
C GLY A 139 -15.04 8.80 1.34
N VAL A 140 -15.94 9.43 2.12
CA VAL A 140 -15.56 10.40 3.17
C VAL A 140 -14.69 9.75 4.24
N SER A 141 -15.04 8.54 4.68
CA SER A 141 -14.29 7.79 5.70
C SER A 141 -12.88 7.41 5.22
N LEU A 142 -12.72 7.07 3.94
CA LEU A 142 -11.42 6.77 3.35
C LEU A 142 -10.58 8.02 3.16
N THR A 143 -11.17 9.11 2.65
CA THR A 143 -10.46 10.38 2.49
C THR A 143 -9.97 10.92 3.84
N THR A 144 -10.80 10.85 4.88
CA THR A 144 -10.37 11.24 6.24
C THR A 144 -9.27 10.33 6.78
N ALA A 145 -9.35 9.01 6.56
CA ALA A 145 -8.28 8.10 6.96
C ALA A 145 -6.96 8.43 6.25
N ILE A 146 -6.99 8.71 4.94
CA ILE A 146 -5.81 9.12 4.18
C ILE A 146 -5.23 10.42 4.76
N LEU A 147 -6.03 11.47 4.91
CA LEU A 147 -5.56 12.74 5.48
C LEU A 147 -4.94 12.56 6.87
N LEU A 148 -5.57 11.74 7.71
CA LEU A 148 -5.05 11.43 9.04
C LEU A 148 -3.72 10.68 8.96
N THR A 149 -3.56 9.72 8.03
CA THR A 149 -2.28 9.03 7.85
C THR A 149 -1.16 9.96 7.39
N LEU A 150 -1.46 10.96 6.54
CA LEU A 150 -0.47 11.95 6.13
C LEU A 150 -0.06 12.82 7.33
N LEU A 151 -1.03 13.29 8.10
CA LEU A 151 -0.77 14.10 9.29
C LEU A 151 0.05 13.33 10.33
N ILE A 152 -0.32 12.08 10.62
CA ILE A 152 0.42 11.21 11.54
C ILE A 152 1.85 11.00 11.05
N SER A 153 2.02 10.76 9.75
CA SER A 153 3.36 10.56 9.16
C SER A 153 4.25 11.78 9.35
N ILE A 154 3.72 13.00 9.22
CA ILE A 154 4.48 14.24 9.41
C ILE A 154 4.77 14.48 10.89
N LEU A 155 3.76 14.35 11.76
CA LEU A 155 3.87 14.64 13.19
C LEU A 155 4.80 13.67 13.93
N LEU A 156 4.75 12.39 13.57
CA LEU A 156 5.57 11.36 14.20
C LEU A 156 6.93 11.17 13.52
N TYR A 157 7.20 11.89 12.44
CA TYR A 157 8.50 11.79 11.80
C TYR A 157 9.57 12.38 12.73
N PRO A 158 10.58 11.58 13.13
CA PRO A 158 11.55 12.02 14.11
C PRO A 158 12.39 13.16 13.53
N GLN A 159 12.93 14.00 14.41
CA GLN A 159 14.03 14.95 14.15
C GLN A 159 15.00 14.87 15.34
N GLU A 160 16.25 14.43 15.10
CA GLU A 160 17.22 14.21 16.18
C GLU A 160 17.94 15.50 16.57
N PHE A 161 18.28 16.32 15.58
CA PHE A 161 19.09 17.54 15.76
C PHE A 161 18.40 18.82 15.27
N ASN A 162 17.20 18.70 14.71
CA ASN A 162 16.46 19.80 14.12
C ASN A 162 15.09 19.97 14.81
N PRO A 163 14.46 21.14 14.64
CA PRO A 163 13.07 21.34 15.05
C PRO A 163 12.14 20.30 14.40
N PRO A 164 10.97 20.01 14.98
CA PRO A 164 9.95 19.17 14.34
C PRO A 164 9.69 19.55 12.88
N VAL A 165 9.35 18.57 12.04
CA VAL A 165 9.10 18.79 10.60
C VAL A 165 8.03 19.85 10.36
N VAL A 166 7.01 19.92 11.24
CA VAL A 166 5.95 20.92 11.17
C VAL A 166 6.49 22.33 11.33
N GLU A 167 7.41 22.55 12.27
CA GLU A 167 8.05 23.85 12.49
C GLU A 167 8.90 24.23 11.27
N GLN A 168 9.68 23.29 10.73
CA GLN A 168 10.48 23.54 9.53
C GLN A 168 9.61 23.89 8.30
N ILE A 169 8.49 23.20 8.10
CA ILE A 169 7.54 23.52 7.01
C ILE A 169 6.90 24.89 7.25
N TRP A 170 6.54 25.20 8.48
CA TRP A 170 5.96 26.50 8.84
C TRP A 170 6.91 27.65 8.56
N ASP A 171 8.17 27.52 8.98
CA ASP A 171 9.21 28.52 8.74
C ASP A 171 9.49 28.68 7.24
N LEU A 172 9.50 27.59 6.46
CA LEU A 172 9.65 27.67 5.00
C LEU A 172 8.47 28.33 4.29
N THR A 173 7.25 28.23 4.83
CA THR A 173 6.03 28.69 4.16
C THR A 173 5.60 30.08 4.61
N PHE A 174 5.80 30.40 5.89
CA PHE A 174 5.30 31.60 6.56
C PHE A 174 6.39 32.36 7.32
N GLY A 175 7.58 31.77 7.49
CA GLY A 175 8.75 32.48 7.94
C GLY A 175 9.18 33.47 6.87
N LYS A 176 9.31 34.74 7.27
CA LYS A 176 9.85 35.81 6.42
C LYS A 176 11.34 35.62 6.19
#